data_AF-A0A1V5GBF6-F1
#
_entry.id   AF-A0A1V5GBF6-F1
#
_cell.length_a   1.000
_cell.length_b   1.000
_cell.length_c   1.000
_cell.angle_alpha   90.00
_cell.angle_beta   90.00
_cell.angle_gamma   90.00
#
_symmetry.space_group_name_H-M   'P 1'
#
loop_
_entity.id
_entity.type
_entity.pdbx_description
1 polymer ?
#
loop_
_entity_poly.entity_id
_entity_poly.type
_entity_poly.pdbx_seq_one_letter_code
_entity_poly.pdbx_strand_id
1 'polypeptide(L)' 'MTSGVQGKYDKLIAEGLLPTRRWGTPEDVAKLVCAAARGDLDYSTGAAIEVGGGFELRRL' A
#
# COMPACT_ATOMS: atom_id res chain seq x y z
N MET A 1 16.88 5.71 2.85
CA MET A 1 16.07 6.21 3.99
C MET A 1 15.48 5.12 4.89
N THR A 2 15.29 3.87 4.41
CA THR A 2 14.68 2.77 5.20
C THR A 2 15.69 1.84 5.90
N SER A 3 16.98 1.93 5.59
CA SER A 3 17.99 0.95 6.04
C SER A 3 18.06 0.76 7.55
N GLY A 4 17.87 1.82 8.35
CA GLY A 4 17.91 1.74 9.82
C GLY A 4 16.70 1.04 10.46
N VAL A 5 15.60 0.88 9.74
CA VAL A 5 14.34 0.28 10.26
C VAL A 5 13.87 -0.93 9.46
N GLN A 6 14.57 -1.28 8.38
CA GLN A 6 14.18 -2.35 7.47
C GLN A 6 13.95 -3.67 8.20
N GLY A 7 14.93 -4.13 9.00
CA GLY A 7 14.80 -5.40 9.73
C GLY A 7 13.67 -5.43 10.75
N LYS A 8 13.34 -4.28 11.37
CA LYS A 8 12.19 -4.16 12.27
C LYS A 8 10.89 -4.40 11.50
N TYR A 9 10.71 -3.72 10.37
CA TYR A 9 9.50 -3.81 9.58
C TYR A 9 9.40 -5.15 8.82
N ASP A 10 10.52 -5.73 8.38
CA ASP A 10 10.55 -7.09 7.82
C ASP A 10 9.89 -8.08 8.78
N LYS A 11 10.30 -8.04 10.06
CA LYS A 11 9.73 -8.89 11.10
C LYS A 11 8.24 -8.60 11.31
N LEU A 12 7.86 -7.33 11.46
CA LEU A 12 6.46 -6.95 11.68
C LEU A 12 5.56 -7.37 10.50
N ILE A 13 6.02 -7.20 9.26
CA ILE A 13 5.29 -7.61 8.05
C ILE A 13 5.14 -9.13 8.01
N ALA A 14 6.20 -9.89 8.33
CA ALA A 14 6.16 -11.34 8.42
C ALA A 14 5.18 -11.83 9.52
N GLU A 15 5.12 -11.11 10.64
CA GLU A 15 4.19 -11.35 11.74
C GLU A 15 2.75 -10.86 11.44
N GLY A 16 2.50 -10.33 10.25
CA GLY A 16 1.17 -9.96 9.78
C GLY A 16 0.73 -8.55 10.16
N LEU A 17 1.67 -7.61 10.29
CA LEU A 17 1.35 -6.18 10.35
C LEU A 17 0.48 -5.75 9.16
N LEU A 18 0.81 -6.23 7.96
CA LEU A 18 0.07 -5.98 6.74
C LEU A 18 -0.72 -7.24 6.34
N PRO A 19 -2.00 -7.11 5.96
CA PRO A 19 -2.72 -8.17 5.27
C PRO A 19 -1.94 -8.69 4.04
N THR A 20 -1.36 -7.75 3.28
CA THR A 20 -0.43 -8.08 2.20
C THR A 20 0.99 -8.18 2.77
N ARG A 21 1.46 -9.41 3.01
CA ARG A 21 2.73 -9.71 3.72
C ARG A 21 4.01 -9.43 2.91
N ARG A 22 4.14 -8.23 2.33
CA ARG A 22 5.36 -7.75 1.67
C ARG A 22 5.48 -6.24 1.81
N TRP A 23 6.66 -5.74 1.50
CA TRP A 23 6.86 -4.31 1.29
C TRP A 23 6.07 -3.82 0.07
N GLY A 24 5.50 -2.64 0.20
CA GLY A 24 5.06 -1.84 -0.94
C GLY A 24 6.27 -1.38 -1.76
N THR A 25 6.06 -1.27 -3.05
CA THR A 25 7.04 -0.79 -4.03
C THR A 25 6.52 0.50 -4.68
N PRO A 26 7.39 1.39 -5.20
CA PRO A 26 6.94 2.53 -5.98
C PRO A 26 5.99 2.16 -7.13
N GLU A 27 6.19 0.98 -7.72
CA GLU A 27 5.37 0.44 -8.80
C GLU A 27 3.92 0.15 -8.36
N ASP A 28 3.67 -0.16 -7.08
CA ASP A 28 2.31 -0.36 -6.57
C ASP A 28 1.52 0.96 -6.59
N VAL A 29 2.16 2.06 -6.20
CA VAL A 29 1.57 3.41 -6.26
C VAL A 29 1.38 3.83 -7.71
N ALA A 30 2.40 3.60 -8.55
CA ALA A 30 2.34 3.96 -9.96
C ALA A 30 1.18 3.27 -10.69
N LYS A 31 0.94 1.98 -10.43
CA LYS A 31 -0.20 1.24 -11.02
C LYS A 31 -1.54 1.89 -10.71
N LEU A 32 -1.77 2.30 -9.46
CA LEU A 32 -3.02 2.98 -9.09
C LEU A 32 -3.14 4.34 -9.79
N VAL A 33 -2.08 5.14 -9.76
CA VAL A 33 -2.07 6.46 -10.41
C VAL A 33 -2.31 6.32 -11.92
N CYS A 34 -1.66 5.36 -12.58
CA CYS A 34 -1.87 5.07 -14.00
C CYS A 34 -3.28 4.56 -14.29
N ALA A 35 -3.91 3.79 -13.42
CA ALA A 35 -5.32 3.40 -13.58
C ALA A 35 -6.24 4.63 -13.51
N ALA A 36 -6.04 5.49 -12.51
CA ALA A 36 -6.78 6.75 -12.41
C ALA A 36 -6.58 7.64 -13.64
N ALA A 37 -5.34 7.85 -14.07
CA ALA A 37 -5.01 8.71 -15.21
C ALA A 37 -5.51 8.17 -16.57
N ARG A 38 -5.73 6.86 -16.69
CA ARG A 38 -6.31 6.23 -17.89
C ARG A 38 -7.84 6.31 -17.95
N GLY A 39 -8.47 6.73 -16.86
CA GLY A 39 -9.93 6.81 -16.74
C GLY A 39 -10.59 5.52 -16.23
N ASP A 40 -9.81 4.54 -15.78
CA ASP A 40 -10.33 3.27 -15.25
C ASP A 40 -11.19 3.48 -13.98
N LEU A 41 -11.08 4.65 -13.34
CA LEU A 41 -11.74 5.03 -12.09
C LEU A 41 -12.61 6.31 -12.21
N ASP A 42 -12.99 6.74 -13.41
CA ASP A 42 -13.63 8.05 -13.64
C ASP A 42 -14.92 8.29 -12.84
N TYR A 43 -15.70 7.23 -12.59
CA TYR A 43 -16.93 7.32 -11.79
C TYR A 43 -16.71 7.31 -10.27
N SER A 44 -15.45 7.28 -9.82
CA SER A 44 -15.06 7.30 -8.40
C SER A 44 -14.40 8.62 -7.99
N THR A 45 -14.78 9.73 -8.64
CA THR A 45 -14.26 11.06 -8.32
C THR A 45 -14.43 11.39 -6.84
N GLY A 46 -13.36 11.87 -6.21
CA GLY A 46 -13.32 12.24 -4.78
C GLY A 46 -13.02 11.08 -3.83
N ALA A 47 -12.86 9.85 -4.33
CA ALA A 47 -12.46 8.72 -3.50
C ALA A 47 -10.98 8.83 -3.05
N ALA A 48 -10.72 8.51 -1.78
CA ALA A 48 -9.38 8.28 -1.27
C ALA A 48 -9.09 6.77 -1.28
N ILE A 49 -7.99 6.37 -1.92
CA ILE A 49 -7.62 4.96 -2.08
C ILE A 49 -6.28 4.72 -1.38
N GLU A 50 -6.27 3.79 -0.42
CA GLU A 50 -5.07 3.37 0.30
C GLU A 50 -4.19 2.49 -0.58
N VAL A 51 -2.87 2.75 -0.55
CA VAL A 51 -1.84 1.91 -1.20
C VAL A 51 -0.76 1.57 -0.19
N GLY A 52 -1.17 0.93 0.91
CA GLY A 52 -0.30 0.55 2.03
C GLY A 52 -0.26 -0.95 2.30
N GLY A 53 -0.95 -1.76 1.48
CA GLY A 53 -1.07 -3.19 1.70
C GLY A 53 -2.04 -3.54 2.84
N GLY A 54 -2.92 -2.60 3.22
CA GLY A 54 -3.88 -2.72 4.31
C GLY A 54 -3.34 -2.22 5.66
N PHE A 55 -2.44 -1.24 5.64
CA PHE A 55 -1.84 -0.68 6.86
C PHE A 55 -2.85 0.13 7.67
N GLU A 56 -3.76 0.83 7.00
CA GLU A 56 -4.82 1.61 7.65
C GLU A 56 -6.03 0.76 8.07
N LEU A 57 -6.04 -0.53 7.72
CA LEU A 57 -7.15 -1.42 7.99
C LEU A 57 -7.26 -1.71 9.49
N ARG A 58 -8.36 -1.26 10.09
CA ARG A 58 -8.68 -1.53 11.50
C ARG A 58 -9.18 -2.97 11.63
N ARG A 59 -8.51 -3.77 12.46
CA ARG A 59 -8.88 -5.16 12.77
C ARG A 59 -9.18 -5.35 14.26
N LEU A 60 -9.97 -6.37 14.57
CA LEU A 60 -10.30 -6.82 15.93
C LEU A 60 -9.31 -7.89 16.41
#